data_AF-A0A6J0G6Y1-F1
#
_entry.id   AF-A0A6J0G6Y1-F1
#
_cell.length_a   1.000
_cell.length_b   1.000
_cell.length_c   1.000
_cell.angle_alpha   90.00
_cell.angle_beta   90.00
_cell.angle_gamma   90.00
#
_symmetry.space_group_name_H-M   'P 1'
#
loop_
_entity.id
_entity.type
_entity.pdbx_description
1 polymer ?
#
loop_
_entity_poly.entity_id
_entity_poly.type
_entity_poly.pdbx_seq_one_letter_code
_entity_poly.pdbx_strand_id
1 'polypeptide(L)'
;LRQVGVWFSNRTLAMDAATLALNASDSLANKTLIITTILENPYVMRVGGAGGPERYEGFCVDMLRELAALLKFRFHIKLVEDGLY
;
A
#
# COMPACT_ATOMS: atom_id res chain seq x y z
N LEU A 1 1.50 -11.10 22.26
CA LEU A 1 0.98 -9.77 21.82
C LEU A 1 1.96 -8.71 22.30
N ARG A 2 2.42 -7.80 21.42
CA ARG A 2 3.30 -6.69 21.79
C ARG A 2 2.46 -5.57 22.38
N GLN A 3 2.81 -5.10 23.58
CA GLN A 3 2.15 -3.96 24.20
C GLN A 3 2.58 -2.67 23.48
N VAL A 4 1.62 -1.86 23.05
CA VAL A 4 1.83 -0.62 22.27
C VAL A 4 1.54 0.65 23.07
N GLY A 5 1.08 0.49 24.31
CA GLY A 5 0.78 1.59 25.22
C GLY A 5 0.05 1.12 26.48
N VAL A 6 -0.15 2.05 27.41
CA VAL A 6 -0.92 1.87 28.65
C VAL A 6 -2.01 2.94 28.70
N TRP A 7 -3.24 2.53 29.03
CA TRP A 7 -4.33 3.48 29.26
C TRP A 7 -4.43 3.85 30.73
N PHE A 8 -4.44 5.15 31.03
CA PHE A 8 -4.70 5.67 32.37
C PHE A 8 -6.03 6.43 32.37
N SER A 9 -6.95 6.07 33.28
CA SER A 9 -8.27 6.72 33.41
C SER A 9 -8.19 8.22 33.70
N ASN A 10 -7.09 8.70 34.28
CA ASN A 10 -6.87 10.13 34.58
C ASN A 10 -5.97 10.86 33.58
N ARG A 11 -5.28 10.16 32.68
CA ARG A 11 -4.24 10.72 31.80
C ARG A 11 -4.30 10.20 30.36
N THR A 12 -5.38 9.52 30.00
CA THR A 12 -5.63 8.97 28.66
C THR A 12 -4.52 8.01 28.20
N LEU A 13 -4.32 7.84 26.88
CA LEU A 13 -3.41 6.85 26.32
C LEU A 13 -1.95 7.32 26.39
N ALA A 14 -1.11 6.57 27.09
CA ALA A 14 0.34 6.71 27.02
C ALA A 14 0.89 5.66 26.02
N MET A 15 1.31 6.11 24.84
CA MET A 15 1.97 5.25 23.85
C MET A 15 3.45 5.09 24.15
N ASP A 16 4.01 3.92 23.82
CA ASP A 16 5.46 3.71 23.86
C ASP A 16 6.14 4.52 22.73
N ALA A 17 7.20 5.27 23.04
CA ALA A 17 7.89 6.13 22.08
C ALA A 17 8.50 5.33 20.92
N ALA A 18 8.86 4.05 21.16
CA ALA A 18 9.35 3.14 20.13
C ALA A 18 8.29 2.78 19.07
N THR A 19 6.99 2.98 19.37
CA THR A 19 5.90 2.85 18.39
C THR A 19 5.68 4.11 17.56
N LEU A 20 6.10 5.30 18.02
CA LEU A 20 6.01 6.55 17.25
C LEU A 20 7.20 6.75 16.31
N ALA A 21 8.37 6.18 16.61
CA ALA A 21 9.57 6.23 15.76
C ALA A 21 9.47 5.27 14.55
N LEU A 22 8.33 5.28 13.86
CA LEU A 22 8.13 4.52 12.63
C LEU A 22 8.84 5.26 11.49
N ASN A 23 10.08 4.88 11.20
CA ASN A 23 10.63 5.13 9.87
C ASN A 23 9.68 4.47 8.86
N ALA A 24 9.12 5.26 7.92
CA ALA A 24 8.13 4.76 6.97
C ALA A 24 8.63 3.52 6.21
N SER A 25 9.92 3.49 5.87
CA SER A 25 10.59 2.35 5.24
C SER A 25 10.61 1.09 6.12
N ASP A 26 10.87 1.23 7.43
CA ASP A 26 10.89 0.09 8.35
C ASP A 26 9.47 -0.44 8.63
N SER A 27 8.48 0.46 8.64
CA SER A 27 7.07 0.10 8.80
C SER A 27 6.55 -0.68 7.60
N LEU A 28 7.01 -0.37 6.40
CA LEU A 28 6.42 -0.85 5.15
C LEU A 28 7.19 -2.02 4.52
N ALA A 29 8.45 -2.24 4.92
CA ALA A 29 9.25 -3.37 4.47
C ALA A 29 8.53 -4.72 4.66
N ASN A 30 8.57 -5.57 3.63
CA ASN A 30 7.96 -6.91 3.58
C ASN A 30 6.42 -6.97 3.72
N LYS A 31 5.73 -5.84 3.86
CA LYS A 31 4.26 -5.80 3.82
C LYS A 31 3.77 -5.84 2.37
N THR A 32 2.56 -6.38 2.20
CA THR A 32 1.87 -6.37 0.91
C THR A 32 0.73 -5.35 0.97
N LEU A 33 0.79 -4.32 0.13
CA LEU A 33 -0.27 -3.31 0.00
C LEU A 33 -1.26 -3.69 -1.11
N ILE A 34 -2.55 -3.47 -0.87
CA ILE A 34 -3.58 -3.57 -1.90
C ILE A 34 -3.82 -2.15 -2.42
N ILE A 35 -3.59 -1.94 -3.72
CA ILE A 35 -3.72 -0.64 -4.36
C ILE A 35 -4.95 -0.67 -5.24
N THR A 36 -5.97 0.07 -4.83
CA THR A 36 -7.19 0.22 -5.62
C THR A 36 -6.97 1.30 -6.67
N THR A 37 -7.23 0.99 -7.93
CA THR A 37 -7.08 1.93 -9.06
C THR A 37 -8.16 1.72 -10.12
N ILE A 38 -8.23 2.63 -11.09
CA ILE A 38 -9.13 2.57 -12.24
C ILE A 38 -8.30 2.40 -13.52
N LEU A 39 -8.88 1.78 -14.54
CA LEU A 39 -8.27 1.74 -15.88
C LEU A 39 -8.44 3.09 -16.55
N GLU A 40 -7.34 3.79 -16.75
CA GLU A 40 -7.32 5.09 -17.40
C GLU A 40 -6.04 5.21 -18.24
N ASN A 41 -6.19 5.37 -19.55
CA ASN A 41 -5.05 5.57 -20.44
C ASN A 41 -4.55 7.02 -20.31
N PRO A 42 -3.25 7.31 -20.08
CA PRO A 42 -2.09 6.40 -20.08
C PRO A 42 -1.57 6.00 -18.68
N TYR A 43 -2.37 6.20 -17.64
CA TYR A 43 -1.98 6.03 -16.24
C TYR A 43 -1.97 4.58 -15.77
N VAL A 44 -3.01 3.81 -16.11
CA VAL A 44 -3.14 2.37 -15.82
C VAL A 44 -3.89 1.70 -16.96
N MET A 45 -3.23 0.74 -17.60
CA MET A 45 -3.68 0.03 -18.78
C MET A 45 -3.48 -1.47 -18.58
N ARG A 46 -4.37 -2.27 -19.15
CA ARG A 46 -4.28 -3.73 -19.08
C ARG A 46 -3.46 -4.26 -20.26
N VAL A 47 -2.40 -5.02 -19.96
CA VAL A 47 -1.43 -5.54 -20.95
C VAL A 47 -1.70 -7.00 -21.32
N GLY A 48 -2.50 -7.69 -20.50
CA GLY A 48 -2.77 -9.12 -20.66
C GLY A 48 -4.14 -9.43 -21.24
N GLY A 49 -4.16 -10.26 -22.29
CA GLY A 49 -5.36 -10.85 -22.88
C GLY A 49 -6.03 -11.91 -21.98
N ALA A 50 -7.30 -12.18 -22.27
CA ALA A 50 -8.16 -13.10 -21.53
C ALA A 50 -7.53 -14.51 -21.43
N GLY A 51 -7.05 -14.87 -20.24
CA GLY A 51 -6.51 -16.20 -19.94
C GLY A 51 -5.20 -16.22 -19.16
N GLY A 52 -4.46 -15.09 -19.13
CA GLY A 52 -3.23 -14.95 -18.34
C GLY A 52 -3.42 -14.21 -17.01
N PRO A 53 -2.41 -14.20 -16.12
CA PRO A 53 -2.41 -13.34 -14.94
C PRO A 53 -2.55 -11.89 -15.37
N GLU A 54 -3.40 -11.14 -14.68
CA GLU A 54 -3.70 -9.76 -15.03
C GLU A 54 -2.44 -8.89 -14.83
N ARG A 55 -1.99 -8.28 -15.92
CA ARG A 55 -0.82 -7.40 -15.95
C ARG A 55 -1.27 -6.00 -16.28
N TYR A 56 -0.79 -5.05 -15.50
CA TYR A 56 -1.03 -3.63 -15.69
C TYR A 56 0.27 -2.90 -16.02
N GLU A 57 0.17 -1.87 -16.85
CA GLU A 57 1.23 -0.92 -17.16
C GLU A 57 0.68 0.51 -17.23
N GLY A 58 1.56 1.49 -17.34
CA GLY A 58 1.20 2.90 -17.37
C GLY A 58 1.94 3.69 -16.30
N PHE A 59 1.79 5.01 -16.39
CA PHE A 59 2.57 5.94 -15.56
C PHE A 59 2.44 5.65 -14.05
N CYS A 60 1.22 5.38 -13.58
CA CYS A 60 0.99 5.09 -12.15
C CYS A 60 1.60 3.75 -11.74
N VAL A 61 1.61 2.75 -12.62
CA VAL A 61 2.20 1.45 -12.32
C VAL A 61 3.72 1.53 -12.21
N ASP A 62 4.36 2.30 -13.08
CA ASP A 62 5.82 2.49 -13.04
C ASP A 62 6.25 3.27 -11.80
N MET A 63 5.52 4.34 -11.46
CA MET A 63 5.74 5.06 -10.20
C MET A 63 5.60 4.15 -8.97
N LEU A 64 4.59 3.28 -8.94
CA LEU A 64 4.39 2.33 -7.85
C LEU A 64 5.52 1.30 -7.73
N ARG A 65 6.10 0.86 -8.86
CA ARG A 65 7.27 -0.02 -8.86
C ARG A 65 8.48 0.65 -8.24
N GLU A 66 8.74 1.91 -8.58
CA GLU A 66 9.85 2.69 -7.99
C GLU A 66 9.64 2.91 -6.48
N LEU A 67 8.42 3.26 -6.07
CA LEU A 67 8.07 3.39 -4.65
C LEU A 67 8.23 2.06 -3.90
N ALA A 68 7.80 0.94 -4.51
CA ALA A 68 7.93 -0.39 -3.95
C ALA A 68 9.41 -0.80 -3.78
N ALA A 69 10.27 -0.45 -4.73
CA ALA A 69 11.70 -0.68 -4.65
C ALA A 69 12.35 0.16 -3.54
N LEU A 70 11.98 1.45 -3.44
CA LEU A 70 12.52 2.39 -2.44
C LEU A 70 12.10 2.00 -1.01
N LEU A 71 10.82 1.69 -0.81
CA LEU A 71 10.23 1.41 0.51
C LEU A 71 10.16 -0.09 0.86
N LYS A 72 10.61 -0.96 -0.06
CA LYS A 72 10.68 -2.42 0.09
C LYS A 72 9.35 -3.09 0.44
N PHE A 73 8.22 -2.57 -0.08
CA PHE A 73 6.94 -3.28 -0.02
C PHE A 73 6.66 -4.10 -1.25
N ARG A 74 5.71 -5.02 -1.11
CA ARG A 74 5.05 -5.70 -2.22
C ARG A 74 3.68 -5.06 -2.42
N PHE A 75 3.16 -5.08 -3.63
CA PHE A 75 1.79 -4.61 -3.86
C PHE A 75 1.02 -5.51 -4.80
N HIS A 76 -0.30 -5.42 -4.69
CA HIS A 76 -1.25 -6.02 -5.61
C HIS A 76 -2.23 -4.95 -6.07
N ILE A 77 -2.47 -4.87 -7.38
CA ILE A 77 -3.42 -3.93 -7.95
C ILE A 77 -4.81 -4.58 -7.91
N LYS A 78 -5.79 -3.86 -7.36
CA LYS A 78 -7.20 -4.20 -7.43
C LYS A 78 -7.91 -3.12 -8.24
N LEU A 79 -8.70 -3.50 -9.23
CA LEU A 79 -9.56 -2.54 -9.93
C LEU A 79 -10.75 -2.18 -9.04
N VAL A 80 -11.14 -0.91 -9.08
CA VAL A 80 -12.38 -0.46 -8.45
C VAL A 80 -13.57 -1.19 -9.08
N GLU A 81 -14.52 -1.62 -8.25
CA GLU A 81 -15.68 -2.42 -8.70
C GLU A 81 -16.75 -1.56 -9.38
N ASP A 82 -16.89 -0.31 -8.98
CA ASP A 82 -18.02 0.52 -9.40
C ASP A 82 -17.77 1.30 -10.70
N GLY A 83 -16.52 1.37 -11.18
CA GLY A 83 -16.14 2.12 -12.40
C GLY A 83 -16.51 3.62 -12.39
N LEU A 84 -17.07 4.12 -11.28
CA LEU A 84 -17.56 5.47 -11.09
C LEU A 84 -16.43 6.32 -10.50
N TYR A 85 -15.95 7.23 -11.33
CA TYR A 85 -15.10 8.36 -11.01
C TYR A 85 -15.59 9.58 -11.81
#